data_AF-A0A945CIA5-F1
#
_entry.id   AF-A0A945CIA5-F1
#
_cell.length_a   1.000
_cell.length_b   1.000
_cell.length_c   1.000
_cell.angle_alpha   90.00
_cell.angle_beta   90.00
_cell.angle_gamma   90.00
#
_symmetry.space_group_name_H-M   'P 1'
#
loop_
_entity.id
_entity.type
_entity.pdbx_description
1 polymer ?
#
loop_
_entity_poly.entity_id
_entity_poly.type
_entity_poly.pdbx_seq_one_letter_code
_entity_poly.pdbx_strand_id
1 'polypeptide(L)'
;MATPQETLADLWSLAGGPVEALERTTILGHDPVLPSIFRVGTAAAAVAAATGLAVSELWLARTGRAQTVTVDVRTASIAFRSERYLRVNDGPPPKSWDDLAGYYRIDDGGWIQLHTNFPHHRQGFLNLLGCEPTRAAVQDALNGWEGATFEQEAAEHGLCSGLLRSSAQDLARMRPGIVCVSLSAFGHRGSWSERRGFDSIVQTVSGIAHAGGKAHAGGKAADDGGPKPLPCQALDHASGFLAAFGAMIALRRRTLEGGSWHVQLSLAQTGRWIESLGRIQALNHPNPGPEDIVDLLQILDSPFGKITYVDSAVGLSETPPHWCCPPVPLGTHPPEWPAR
;
A
#
# COMPACT_ATOMS: atom_id res chain seq x y z
N MET A 1 2.78 -24.83 -13.80
CA MET A 1 3.07 -23.37 -13.76
C MET A 1 2.03 -22.76 -12.85
N ALA A 2 2.41 -21.95 -11.87
CA ALA A 2 1.47 -21.45 -10.87
C ALA A 2 0.35 -20.64 -11.53
N THR A 3 -0.89 -21.07 -11.31
CA THR A 3 -2.11 -20.36 -11.67
C THR A 3 -2.48 -19.34 -10.58
N PRO A 4 -3.34 -18.33 -10.87
CA PRO A 4 -3.84 -17.42 -9.85
C PRO A 4 -4.53 -18.14 -8.67
N GLN A 5 -5.27 -19.21 -8.96
CA GLN A 5 -6.01 -20.00 -7.98
C GLN A 5 -5.06 -20.81 -7.08
N GLU A 6 -4.07 -21.48 -7.64
CA GLU A 6 -3.02 -22.18 -6.85
C GLU A 6 -2.25 -21.19 -5.98
N THR A 7 -1.88 -20.03 -6.56
CA THR A 7 -1.14 -18.99 -5.84
C THR A 7 -1.96 -18.40 -4.68
N LEU A 8 -3.27 -18.19 -4.87
CA LEU A 8 -4.19 -17.80 -3.81
C LEU A 8 -4.24 -18.88 -2.72
N ALA A 9 -4.42 -20.15 -3.09
CA ALA A 9 -4.52 -21.25 -2.15
C ALA A 9 -3.25 -21.37 -1.28
N ASP A 10 -2.08 -21.17 -1.87
CA ASP A 10 -0.80 -21.16 -1.16
C ASP A 10 -0.71 -20.00 -0.14
N LEU A 11 -1.04 -18.77 -0.56
CA LEU A 11 -1.06 -17.61 0.33
C LEU A 11 -2.05 -17.79 1.48
N TRP A 12 -3.24 -18.30 1.17
CA TRP A 12 -4.31 -18.53 2.13
C TRP A 12 -3.93 -19.59 3.16
N SER A 13 -3.34 -20.70 2.69
CA SER A 13 -2.84 -21.78 3.54
C SER A 13 -1.70 -21.32 4.44
N LEU A 14 -0.75 -20.54 3.89
CA LEU A 14 0.35 -19.96 4.66
C LEU A 14 -0.15 -19.07 5.81
N ALA A 15 -1.25 -18.36 5.59
CA ALA A 15 -1.89 -17.52 6.60
C ALA A 15 -2.73 -18.29 7.63
N GLY A 16 -2.91 -19.61 7.46
CA GLY A 16 -3.79 -20.43 8.31
C GLY A 16 -5.28 -20.12 8.10
N GLY A 17 -5.66 -19.70 6.88
CA GLY A 17 -7.05 -19.50 6.50
C GLY A 17 -7.81 -20.83 6.35
N PRO A 18 -9.13 -20.88 6.61
CA PRO A 18 -9.93 -22.09 6.42
C PRO A 18 -10.05 -22.46 4.94
N VAL A 19 -9.79 -23.71 4.59
CA VAL A 19 -9.72 -24.15 3.18
C VAL A 19 -11.06 -23.99 2.46
N GLU A 20 -12.17 -24.19 3.17
CA GLU A 20 -13.54 -24.03 2.66
C GLU A 20 -13.86 -22.59 2.25
N ALA A 21 -13.09 -21.60 2.72
CA ALA A 21 -13.26 -20.22 2.28
C ALA A 21 -12.88 -20.04 0.80
N LEU A 22 -11.94 -20.84 0.29
CA LEU A 22 -11.50 -20.78 -1.11
C LEU A 22 -12.64 -21.07 -2.10
N GLU A 23 -13.63 -21.88 -1.71
CA GLU A 23 -14.81 -22.19 -2.54
C GLU A 23 -15.68 -20.97 -2.85
N ARG A 24 -15.57 -19.90 -2.04
CA ARG A 24 -16.30 -18.63 -2.26
C ARG A 24 -15.55 -17.65 -3.16
N THR A 25 -14.40 -18.05 -3.72
CA THR A 25 -13.57 -17.17 -4.52
C THR A 25 -13.56 -17.60 -5.99
N THR A 26 -13.88 -16.65 -6.87
CA THR A 26 -13.77 -16.82 -8.33
C THR A 26 -12.68 -15.90 -8.87
N ILE A 27 -11.66 -16.47 -9.50
CA ILE A 27 -10.66 -15.69 -10.26
C ILE A 27 -10.90 -15.90 -11.75
N LEU A 28 -11.13 -14.81 -12.48
CA LEU A 28 -11.36 -14.77 -13.92
C LEU A 28 -10.10 -14.35 -14.68
N GLY A 29 -9.94 -14.83 -15.90
CA GLY A 29 -8.79 -14.50 -16.75
C GLY A 29 -7.50 -15.23 -16.35
N HIS A 30 -6.41 -14.90 -17.03
CA HIS A 30 -5.10 -15.50 -16.84
C HIS A 30 -3.99 -14.55 -17.30
N ASP A 31 -2.76 -14.79 -16.84
CA ASP A 31 -1.58 -14.16 -17.44
C ASP A 31 -1.35 -14.68 -18.87
N PRO A 32 -0.80 -13.85 -19.78
CA PRO A 32 -0.30 -12.50 -19.53
C PRO A 32 -1.36 -11.41 -19.67
N VAL A 33 -1.18 -10.32 -18.93
CA VAL A 33 -1.89 -9.03 -19.13
C VAL A 33 -0.91 -7.89 -19.42
N LEU A 34 0.32 -7.98 -18.90
CA LEU A 34 1.36 -6.98 -19.05
C LEU A 34 2.59 -7.58 -19.76
N PRO A 35 3.38 -6.78 -20.50
CA PRO A 35 4.59 -7.26 -21.16
C PRO A 35 5.69 -7.56 -20.15
N SER A 36 5.70 -8.77 -19.61
CA SER A 36 6.62 -9.21 -18.56
C SER A 36 7.05 -10.65 -18.78
N ILE A 37 8.27 -10.99 -18.36
CA ILE A 37 8.70 -12.39 -18.24
C ILE A 37 8.26 -13.03 -16.92
N PHE A 38 7.75 -12.23 -15.99
CA PHE A 38 7.24 -12.67 -14.69
C PHE A 38 5.71 -12.65 -14.68
N ARG A 39 5.11 -13.51 -13.86
CA ARG A 39 3.66 -13.66 -13.72
C ARG A 39 3.03 -12.56 -12.86
N VAL A 40 3.09 -11.34 -13.35
CA VAL A 40 2.61 -10.15 -12.62
C VAL A 40 1.09 -10.20 -12.43
N GLY A 41 0.31 -10.63 -13.43
CA GLY A 41 -1.14 -10.72 -13.29
C GLY A 41 -1.58 -11.81 -12.31
N THR A 42 -0.87 -12.94 -12.30
CA THR A 42 -1.05 -14.00 -11.30
C THR A 42 -0.80 -13.48 -9.89
N ALA A 43 0.30 -12.76 -9.67
CA ALA A 43 0.62 -12.16 -8.40
C ALA A 43 -0.45 -11.15 -7.96
N ALA A 44 -0.84 -10.24 -8.88
CA ALA A 44 -1.84 -9.20 -8.60
C ALA A 44 -3.20 -9.79 -8.24
N ALA A 45 -3.69 -10.77 -9.02
CA ALA A 45 -4.96 -11.43 -8.76
C ALA A 45 -4.94 -12.21 -7.44
N ALA A 46 -3.86 -12.93 -7.15
CA ALA A 46 -3.76 -13.72 -5.92
C ALA A 46 -3.77 -12.87 -4.65
N VAL A 47 -3.02 -11.76 -4.61
CA VAL A 47 -3.01 -10.87 -3.43
C VAL A 47 -4.32 -10.11 -3.27
N ALA A 48 -4.96 -9.71 -4.37
CA ALA A 48 -6.28 -9.07 -4.35
C ALA A 48 -7.35 -10.05 -3.83
N ALA A 49 -7.35 -11.28 -4.34
CA ALA A 49 -8.28 -12.32 -3.93
C ALA A 49 -8.07 -12.74 -2.47
N ALA A 50 -6.82 -12.88 -2.02
CA ALA A 50 -6.51 -13.18 -0.62
C ALA A 50 -7.00 -12.08 0.32
N THR A 51 -6.85 -10.82 -0.08
CA THR A 51 -7.37 -9.66 0.66
C THR A 51 -8.89 -9.68 0.73
N GLY A 52 -9.56 -9.85 -0.41
CA GLY A 52 -11.02 -9.95 -0.49
C GLY A 52 -11.58 -11.10 0.34
N LEU A 53 -10.90 -12.25 0.32
CA LEU A 53 -11.28 -13.42 1.11
C LEU A 53 -11.10 -13.20 2.61
N ALA A 54 -10.01 -12.56 3.04
CA ALA A 54 -9.84 -12.20 4.45
C ALA A 54 -10.89 -11.20 4.95
N VAL A 55 -11.30 -10.25 4.11
CA VAL A 55 -12.42 -9.33 4.40
C VAL A 55 -13.74 -10.11 4.49
N SER A 56 -13.99 -11.03 3.56
CA SER A 56 -15.19 -11.89 3.56
C SER A 56 -15.28 -12.73 4.83
N GLU A 57 -14.17 -13.30 5.31
CA GLU A 57 -14.13 -14.07 6.56
C GLU A 57 -14.41 -13.21 7.80
N LEU A 58 -13.88 -11.99 7.84
CA LEU A 58 -14.19 -11.05 8.92
C LEU A 58 -15.67 -10.62 8.89
N TRP A 59 -16.24 -10.42 7.70
CA TRP A 59 -17.66 -10.13 7.54
C TRP A 59 -18.54 -11.28 8.04
N LEU A 60 -18.21 -12.51 7.66
CA LEU A 60 -18.87 -13.72 8.13
C LEU A 60 -18.80 -13.83 9.66
N ALA A 61 -17.62 -13.65 10.24
CA ALA A 61 -17.44 -13.70 11.69
C ALA A 61 -18.26 -12.63 12.44
N ARG A 62 -18.43 -11.44 11.84
CA ARG A 62 -19.16 -10.33 12.46
C ARG A 62 -20.68 -10.41 12.29
N THR A 63 -21.17 -11.03 11.23
CA THR A 63 -22.58 -10.94 10.82
C THR A 63 -23.28 -12.28 10.67
N GLY A 64 -22.54 -13.38 10.61
CA GLY A 64 -23.05 -14.70 10.25
C GLY A 64 -23.40 -14.86 8.76
N ARG A 65 -23.17 -13.83 7.93
CA ARG A 65 -23.49 -13.85 6.50
C ARG A 65 -22.23 -14.09 5.67
N ALA A 66 -22.27 -15.10 4.81
CA ALA A 66 -21.21 -15.33 3.83
C ALA A 66 -21.39 -14.45 2.59
N GLN A 67 -20.30 -14.18 1.89
CA GLN A 67 -20.31 -13.50 0.59
C GLN A 67 -19.25 -14.09 -0.34
N THR A 68 -19.45 -13.95 -1.65
CA THR A 68 -18.47 -14.40 -2.65
C THR A 68 -17.49 -13.28 -3.00
N VAL A 69 -16.30 -13.70 -3.39
CA VAL A 69 -15.20 -12.84 -3.82
C VAL A 69 -14.94 -13.10 -5.29
N THR A 70 -14.92 -12.05 -6.11
CA THR A 70 -14.57 -12.16 -7.53
C THR A 70 -13.38 -11.25 -7.82
N VAL A 71 -12.39 -11.79 -8.53
CA VAL A 71 -11.23 -11.01 -9.01
C VAL A 71 -11.00 -11.34 -10.47
N ASP A 72 -10.80 -10.32 -11.29
CA ASP A 72 -10.39 -10.47 -12.67
C ASP A 72 -8.88 -10.15 -12.81
N VAL A 73 -8.13 -11.05 -13.44
CA VAL A 73 -6.66 -10.93 -13.57
C VAL A 73 -6.26 -9.66 -14.32
N ARG A 74 -7.06 -9.24 -15.32
CA ARG A 74 -6.79 -7.99 -16.05
C ARG A 74 -7.00 -6.79 -15.14
N THR A 75 -8.13 -6.72 -14.44
CA THR A 75 -8.45 -5.63 -13.51
C THR A 75 -7.41 -5.52 -12.40
N ALA A 76 -7.00 -6.64 -11.79
CA ALA A 76 -5.96 -6.66 -10.77
C ALA A 76 -4.59 -6.18 -11.31
N SER A 77 -4.23 -6.57 -12.53
CA SER A 77 -3.00 -6.11 -13.18
C SER A 77 -3.02 -4.61 -13.49
N ILE A 78 -4.18 -4.07 -13.88
CA ILE A 78 -4.37 -2.64 -14.14
C ILE A 78 -4.38 -1.84 -12.82
N ALA A 79 -4.89 -2.41 -11.72
CA ALA A 79 -4.82 -1.80 -10.39
C ALA A 79 -3.37 -1.56 -9.93
N PHE A 80 -2.43 -2.44 -10.29
CA PHE A 80 -0.99 -2.25 -10.05
C PHE A 80 -0.37 -1.10 -10.87
N ARG A 81 -1.14 -0.48 -11.76
CA ARG A 81 -0.78 0.68 -12.57
C ARG A 81 -1.76 1.83 -12.39
N SER A 82 -2.63 1.76 -11.38
CA SER A 82 -3.72 2.72 -11.16
C SER A 82 -3.24 4.17 -11.12
N GLU A 83 -2.02 4.41 -10.62
CA GLU A 83 -1.39 5.72 -10.59
C GLU A 83 -1.21 6.36 -11.98
N ARG A 84 -1.10 5.54 -13.03
CA ARG A 84 -0.92 6.00 -14.42
C ARG A 84 -2.22 6.44 -15.06
N TYR A 85 -3.35 6.02 -14.52
CA TYR A 85 -4.68 6.27 -15.07
C TYR A 85 -5.47 7.30 -14.26
N LEU A 86 -5.00 7.65 -13.06
CA LEU A 86 -5.58 8.73 -12.26
C LEU A 86 -5.51 10.07 -13.02
N ARG A 87 -6.65 10.74 -13.17
CA ARG A 87 -6.77 12.08 -13.77
C ARG A 87 -7.65 12.98 -12.90
N VAL A 88 -7.35 14.28 -12.92
CA VAL A 88 -8.15 15.36 -12.34
C VAL A 88 -8.43 16.37 -13.45
N ASN A 89 -9.68 16.53 -13.88
CA ASN A 89 -10.06 17.31 -15.06
C ASN A 89 -9.16 16.99 -16.27
N ASP A 90 -8.94 15.70 -16.54
CA ASP A 90 -8.07 15.17 -17.60
C ASP A 90 -6.55 15.47 -17.44
N GLY A 91 -6.13 16.16 -16.38
CA GLY A 91 -4.74 16.45 -16.03
C GLY A 91 -4.18 15.63 -14.86
N PRO A 92 -2.86 15.73 -14.56
CA PRO A 92 -2.28 15.07 -13.38
C PRO A 92 -2.74 15.72 -12.07
N PRO A 93 -2.73 14.98 -10.94
CA PRO A 93 -3.08 15.54 -9.64
C PRO A 93 -2.06 16.62 -9.21
N PRO A 94 -2.50 17.68 -8.51
CA PRO A 94 -1.60 18.71 -8.00
C PRO A 94 -0.67 18.14 -6.93
N LYS A 95 0.60 18.56 -6.94
CA LYS A 95 1.52 18.36 -5.83
C LYS A 95 1.45 19.55 -4.88
N SER A 96 1.35 19.30 -3.57
CA SER A 96 1.72 20.28 -2.56
C SER A 96 2.16 19.58 -1.27
N TRP A 97 3.42 19.80 -0.88
CA TRP A 97 3.94 19.48 0.44
C TRP A 97 4.46 20.77 1.04
N ASP A 98 4.11 21.04 2.29
CA ASP A 98 4.53 22.24 3.00
C ASP A 98 6.00 22.13 3.45
N ASP A 99 6.75 23.23 3.37
CA ASP A 99 8.20 23.23 3.68
C ASP A 99 8.52 22.88 5.15
N LEU A 100 7.58 23.08 6.07
CA LEU A 100 7.74 22.72 7.47
C LEU A 100 7.33 21.27 7.75
N ALA A 101 6.74 20.57 6.79
CA ALA A 101 6.32 19.19 6.99
C ALA A 101 7.56 18.28 7.09
N GLY A 102 7.45 17.22 7.89
CA GLY A 102 8.50 16.21 8.01
C GLY A 102 9.11 16.14 9.40
N TYR A 103 10.34 15.63 9.46
CA TYR A 103 10.94 15.16 10.71
C TYR A 103 11.88 16.19 11.34
N TYR A 104 11.83 16.28 12.66
CA TYR A 104 12.65 17.13 13.51
C TYR A 104 13.19 16.32 14.68
N ARG A 105 14.36 16.72 15.20
CA ARG A 105 14.86 16.20 16.47
C ARG A 105 14.05 16.77 17.64
N ILE A 106 13.93 16.00 18.71
CA ILE A 106 13.30 16.40 19.97
C ILE A 106 14.25 16.08 21.14
N ASP A 107 14.07 16.75 22.30
CA ASP A 107 15.10 16.84 23.36
C ASP A 107 15.52 15.49 23.94
N ASP A 108 14.58 14.56 24.05
CA ASP A 108 14.81 13.19 24.54
C ASP A 108 15.64 12.30 23.60
N GLY A 109 16.20 12.87 22.53
CA GLY A 109 17.00 12.18 21.51
C GLY A 109 16.18 11.50 20.42
N GLY A 110 14.85 11.59 20.51
CA GLY A 110 13.90 11.05 19.55
C GLY A 110 13.77 11.87 18.27
N TRP A 111 12.79 11.48 17.46
CA TRP A 111 12.34 12.23 16.29
C TRP A 111 10.85 12.45 16.38
N ILE A 112 10.39 13.62 15.96
CA ILE A 112 8.98 13.90 15.80
C ILE A 112 8.69 14.32 14.36
N GLN A 113 7.60 13.79 13.80
CA GLN A 113 7.10 14.25 12.52
C GLN A 113 6.01 15.30 12.74
N LEU A 114 6.15 16.47 12.12
CA LEU A 114 5.09 17.48 12.05
C LEU A 114 4.37 17.36 10.71
N HIS A 115 3.03 17.39 10.73
CA HIS A 115 2.21 17.42 9.53
C HIS A 115 1.61 18.82 9.32
N THR A 116 2.33 19.68 8.58
CA THR A 116 1.97 21.09 8.34
C THR A 116 1.31 21.33 6.97
N ASN A 117 0.93 20.30 6.22
CA ASN A 117 0.34 20.47 4.89
C ASN A 117 -1.03 21.19 4.88
N PHE A 118 -1.68 21.30 6.04
CA PHE A 118 -2.89 22.10 6.22
C PHE A 118 -2.53 23.49 6.75
N PRO A 119 -3.05 24.60 6.19
CA PRO A 119 -2.72 25.95 6.66
C PRO A 119 -2.94 26.17 8.16
N HIS A 120 -4.02 25.61 8.71
CA HIS A 120 -4.33 25.71 10.14
C HIS A 120 -3.39 24.84 11.01
N HIS A 121 -2.93 23.68 10.53
CA HIS A 121 -1.87 22.93 11.22
C HIS A 121 -0.55 23.69 11.20
N ARG A 122 -0.15 24.23 10.04
CA ARG A 122 1.06 25.05 9.91
C ARG A 122 1.03 26.19 10.93
N GLN A 123 -0.04 26.98 10.93
CA GLN A 123 -0.17 28.10 11.87
C GLN A 123 -0.25 27.63 13.33
N GLY A 124 -0.96 26.55 13.60
CA GLY A 124 -1.08 25.98 14.93
C GLY A 124 0.26 25.52 15.51
N PHE A 125 1.10 24.86 14.72
CA PHE A 125 2.47 24.49 15.16
C PHE A 125 3.34 25.71 15.43
N LEU A 126 3.25 26.76 14.59
CA LEU A 126 4.00 28.00 14.81
C LEU A 126 3.55 28.73 16.07
N ASN A 127 2.24 28.72 16.36
CA ASN A 127 1.69 29.29 17.58
C ASN A 127 2.12 28.49 18.82
N LEU A 128 2.05 27.16 18.76
CA LEU A 128 2.45 26.26 19.87
C LEU A 128 3.94 26.38 20.18
N LEU A 129 4.79 26.45 19.14
CA LEU A 129 6.24 26.56 19.29
C LEU A 129 6.72 28.00 19.53
N GLY A 130 5.87 29.01 19.27
CA GLY A 130 6.22 30.41 19.40
C GLY A 130 7.38 30.84 18.51
N CYS A 131 7.47 30.31 17.28
CA CYS A 131 8.65 30.45 16.43
C CYS A 131 8.35 30.96 15.01
N GLU A 132 9.39 31.44 14.33
CA GLU A 132 9.33 31.84 12.93
C GLU A 132 9.02 30.66 11.99
N PRO A 133 8.41 30.89 10.81
CA PRO A 133 7.99 29.86 9.87
C PRO A 133 9.14 29.26 9.05
N THR A 134 10.23 28.86 9.71
CA THR A 134 11.40 28.26 9.10
C THR A 134 11.73 26.93 9.78
N ARG A 135 12.26 25.97 9.01
CA ARG A 135 12.67 24.68 9.57
C ARG A 135 13.69 24.81 10.70
N ALA A 136 14.59 25.80 10.62
CA ALA A 136 15.59 26.05 11.65
C ALA A 136 14.94 26.51 12.97
N ALA A 137 14.04 27.50 12.92
CA ALA A 137 13.36 27.98 14.11
C ALA A 137 12.44 26.90 14.73
N VAL A 138 11.75 26.11 13.91
CA VAL A 138 10.97 24.95 14.38
C VAL A 138 11.86 23.92 15.06
N GLN A 139 13.02 23.61 14.47
CA GLN A 139 13.99 22.69 15.08
C GLN A 139 14.50 23.22 16.43
N ASP A 140 14.85 24.50 16.51
CA ASP A 140 15.36 25.11 17.74
C ASP A 140 14.31 25.10 18.86
N ALA A 141 13.05 25.39 18.52
CA ALA A 141 11.95 25.35 19.48
C ALA A 141 11.69 23.93 20.02
N LEU A 142 11.78 22.91 19.16
CA LEU A 142 11.58 21.50 19.55
C LEU A 142 12.70 20.94 20.44
N ASN A 143 13.88 21.56 20.47
CA ASN A 143 14.97 21.13 21.35
C ASN A 143 14.66 21.34 22.85
N GLY A 144 13.58 22.05 23.21
CA GLY A 144 13.17 22.24 24.60
C GLY A 144 12.04 21.30 25.06
N TRP A 145 11.62 20.36 24.22
CA TRP A 145 10.44 19.53 24.45
C TRP A 145 10.78 18.05 24.65
N GLU A 146 10.13 17.40 25.61
CA GLU A 146 10.07 15.93 25.69
C GLU A 146 9.05 15.41 24.67
N GLY A 147 9.39 14.30 23.99
CA GLY A 147 8.69 13.84 22.80
C GLY A 147 7.23 13.46 23.02
N ALA A 148 6.94 12.69 24.06
CA ALA A 148 5.57 12.26 24.35
C ALA A 148 4.72 13.43 24.83
N THR A 149 5.29 14.33 25.64
CA THR A 149 4.64 15.54 26.12
C THR A 149 4.28 16.46 24.98
N PHE A 150 5.20 16.74 24.05
CA PHE A 150 4.89 17.59 22.90
C PHE A 150 3.82 16.96 21.99
N GLU A 151 3.92 15.65 21.71
CA GLU A 151 2.91 14.98 20.87
C GLU A 151 1.52 15.08 21.50
N GLN A 152 1.42 14.93 22.82
CA GLN A 152 0.17 15.09 23.57
C GLN A 152 -0.34 16.53 23.52
N GLU A 153 0.51 17.52 23.80
CA GLU A 153 0.15 18.95 23.73
C GLU A 153 -0.30 19.37 22.32
N ALA A 154 0.40 18.91 21.28
CA ALA A 154 0.02 19.13 19.90
C ALA A 154 -1.36 18.52 19.59
N ALA A 155 -1.63 17.31 20.07
CA ALA A 155 -2.92 16.66 19.90
C ALA A 155 -4.06 17.40 20.63
N GLU A 156 -3.81 17.94 21.83
CA GLU A 156 -4.77 18.77 22.59
C GLU A 156 -5.10 20.08 21.88
N HIS A 157 -4.16 20.62 21.11
CA HIS A 157 -4.36 21.78 20.22
C HIS A 157 -4.95 21.40 18.84
N GLY A 158 -5.33 20.14 18.64
CA GLY A 158 -5.91 19.65 17.37
C GLY A 158 -4.90 19.56 16.23
N LEU A 159 -3.60 19.49 16.54
CA LEU A 159 -2.52 19.41 15.55
C LEU A 159 -2.11 17.95 15.30
N CYS A 160 -1.64 17.68 14.09
CA CYS A 160 -1.19 16.35 13.69
C CYS A 160 0.33 16.26 13.71
N SER A 161 0.86 15.60 14.75
CA SER A 161 2.26 15.19 14.86
C SER A 161 2.37 13.75 15.32
N GLY A 162 3.51 13.12 15.06
CA GLY A 162 3.79 11.77 15.52
C GLY A 162 5.19 11.65 16.10
N LEU A 163 5.31 11.31 17.37
CA LEU A 163 6.56 10.88 17.98
C LEU A 163 6.97 9.54 17.35
N LEU A 164 8.20 9.47 16.86
CA LEU A 164 8.75 8.26 16.30
C LEU A 164 8.84 7.19 17.40
N ARG A 165 7.96 6.19 17.33
CA ARG A 165 7.98 5.00 18.18
C ARG A 165 8.66 3.88 17.44
N SER A 166 9.57 3.19 18.11
CA SER A 166 10.56 2.32 17.46
C SER A 166 10.18 0.85 17.40
N SER A 167 9.15 0.37 18.11
CA SER A 167 8.76 -1.04 18.01
C SER A 167 7.26 -1.33 18.08
N ALA A 168 6.85 -2.39 17.39
CA ALA A 168 5.53 -2.99 17.54
C ALA A 168 5.29 -3.49 18.99
N GLN A 169 6.36 -3.82 19.73
CA GLN A 169 6.23 -4.16 21.15
C GLN A 169 5.81 -2.96 22.00
N ASP A 170 6.36 -1.76 21.75
CA ASP A 170 5.96 -0.55 22.47
C ASP A 170 4.51 -0.19 22.18
N LEU A 171 4.09 -0.27 20.91
CA LEU A 171 2.69 -0.12 20.51
C LEU A 171 1.78 -1.13 21.23
N ALA A 172 2.20 -2.40 21.32
CA ALA A 172 1.44 -3.43 22.03
C ALA A 172 1.35 -3.20 23.54
N ARG A 173 2.37 -2.61 24.18
CA ARG A 173 2.33 -2.22 25.61
C ARG A 173 1.37 -1.07 25.84
N MET A 174 1.37 -0.05 24.97
CA MET A 174 0.48 1.10 25.09
C MET A 174 -0.97 0.75 24.76
N ARG A 175 -1.19 -0.12 23.78
CA ARG A 175 -2.53 -0.54 23.35
C ARG A 175 -2.58 -2.06 23.14
N PRO A 176 -2.81 -2.84 24.21
CA PRO A 176 -3.01 -4.28 24.09
C PRO A 176 -4.13 -4.61 23.09
N GLY A 177 -3.89 -5.57 22.22
CA GLY A 177 -4.79 -5.92 21.12
C GLY A 177 -4.57 -5.11 19.84
N ILE A 178 -3.52 -4.29 19.73
CA ILE A 178 -3.19 -3.62 18.46
C ILE A 178 -2.72 -4.62 17.40
N VAL A 179 -3.06 -4.35 16.14
CA VAL A 179 -2.44 -5.00 14.98
C VAL A 179 -1.48 -4.00 14.35
N CYS A 180 -0.20 -4.35 14.30
CA CYS A 180 0.85 -3.55 13.67
C CYS A 180 1.27 -4.21 12.36
N VAL A 181 1.41 -3.43 11.30
CA VAL A 181 2.03 -3.87 10.05
C VAL A 181 3.31 -3.09 9.84
N SER A 182 4.41 -3.79 9.56
CA SER A 182 5.69 -3.18 9.18
C SER A 182 6.10 -3.66 7.81
N LEU A 183 6.46 -2.71 6.96
CA LEU A 183 6.99 -2.95 5.62
C LEU A 183 8.42 -2.42 5.55
N SER A 184 9.35 -3.28 5.14
CA SER A 184 10.75 -2.92 4.87
C SER A 184 11.06 -3.07 3.38
N ALA A 185 12.06 -2.36 2.88
CA ALA A 185 12.55 -2.60 1.52
C ALA A 185 13.22 -4.00 1.41
N PHE A 186 14.06 -4.36 2.39
CA PHE A 186 14.97 -5.51 2.29
C PHE A 186 14.79 -6.57 3.39
N GLY A 187 13.81 -6.39 4.28
CA GLY A 187 13.56 -7.27 5.41
C GLY A 187 13.98 -6.66 6.74
N HIS A 188 13.65 -7.34 7.84
CA HIS A 188 13.90 -6.86 9.21
C HIS A 188 15.13 -7.54 9.87
N ARG A 189 15.87 -8.33 9.10
CA ARG A 189 17.07 -9.05 9.55
C ARG A 189 18.13 -9.03 8.45
N GLY A 190 19.38 -9.26 8.82
CA GLY A 190 20.52 -9.30 7.90
C GLY A 190 21.10 -7.93 7.56
N SER A 191 22.21 -7.91 6.81
CA SER A 191 23.04 -6.72 6.59
C SER A 191 22.38 -5.62 5.74
N TRP A 192 21.21 -5.87 5.16
CA TRP A 192 20.45 -4.91 4.37
C TRP A 192 19.20 -4.38 5.09
N SER A 193 18.94 -4.83 6.33
CA SER A 193 17.74 -4.45 7.10
C SER A 193 17.59 -2.94 7.33
N GLU A 194 18.72 -2.22 7.49
CA GLU A 194 18.76 -0.78 7.69
C GLU A 194 18.82 0.04 6.39
N ARG A 195 18.78 -0.62 5.22
CA ARG A 195 18.87 0.07 3.93
C ARG A 195 17.50 0.58 3.48
N ARG A 196 17.47 1.81 2.99
CA ARG A 196 16.31 2.40 2.32
C ARG A 196 16.18 1.83 0.91
N GLY A 197 14.95 1.69 0.42
CA GLY A 197 14.69 1.25 -0.93
C GLY A 197 13.33 1.70 -1.44
N PHE A 198 13.22 1.74 -2.76
CA PHE A 198 11.98 1.83 -3.51
C PHE A 198 11.84 0.54 -4.33
N ASP A 199 10.63 0.22 -4.79
CA ASP A 199 10.38 -0.92 -5.67
C ASP A 199 11.44 -1.05 -6.79
N SER A 200 11.72 0.03 -7.51
CA SER A 200 12.71 0.04 -8.61
C SER A 200 14.14 -0.31 -8.15
N ILE A 201 14.55 0.15 -6.97
CA ILE A 201 15.86 -0.18 -6.37
C ILE A 201 15.88 -1.65 -6.00
N VAL A 202 14.81 -2.16 -5.38
CA VAL A 202 14.72 -3.56 -4.97
C VAL A 202 14.71 -4.49 -6.17
N GLN A 203 14.00 -4.14 -7.25
CA GLN A 203 14.03 -4.89 -8.52
C GLN A 203 15.43 -4.94 -9.14
N THR A 204 16.22 -3.88 -8.99
CA THR A 204 17.57 -3.80 -9.53
C THR A 204 18.51 -4.77 -8.81
N VAL A 205 18.54 -4.68 -7.48
CA VAL A 205 19.46 -5.46 -6.64
C VAL A 205 19.02 -6.91 -6.43
N SER A 206 17.74 -7.25 -6.64
CA SER A 206 17.24 -8.63 -6.64
C SER A 206 17.51 -9.37 -7.95
N GLY A 207 17.91 -8.66 -9.01
CA GLY A 207 18.14 -9.24 -10.33
C GLY A 207 16.89 -9.33 -11.21
N ILE A 208 15.72 -8.90 -10.74
CA ILE A 208 14.48 -8.81 -11.53
C ILE A 208 14.71 -7.93 -12.76
N ALA A 209 15.27 -6.73 -12.58
CA ALA A 209 15.52 -5.81 -13.68
C ALA A 209 16.55 -6.37 -14.69
N HIS A 210 17.57 -7.05 -14.20
CA HIS A 210 18.57 -7.72 -15.04
C HIS A 210 17.96 -8.84 -15.89
N ALA A 211 17.07 -9.66 -15.29
CA ALA A 211 16.37 -10.70 -16.01
C ALA A 211 15.46 -10.12 -17.11
N GLY A 212 14.76 -9.01 -16.82
CA GLY A 212 13.96 -8.29 -17.80
C GLY A 212 14.80 -7.76 -18.96
N GLY A 213 15.99 -7.20 -18.67
CA GLY A 213 16.94 -6.71 -19.68
C GLY A 213 17.43 -7.81 -20.62
N LYS A 214 17.93 -8.92 -20.05
CA LYS A 214 18.38 -10.08 -20.83
C LYS A 214 17.32 -10.64 -21.76
N ALA A 215 16.07 -10.68 -21.31
CA ALA A 215 14.98 -11.23 -22.11
C ALA A 215 14.58 -10.32 -23.27
N HIS A 216 14.73 -9.00 -23.16
CA HIS A 216 14.49 -8.07 -24.27
C HIS A 216 15.63 -8.03 -25.29
N ALA A 217 16.88 -8.19 -24.85
CA ALA A 217 18.05 -8.25 -25.74
C ALA A 217 17.96 -9.40 -26.76
N GLY A 218 17.25 -10.48 -26.42
CA GLY A 218 16.96 -11.59 -27.33
C GLY A 218 15.89 -11.30 -28.40
N GLY A 219 15.28 -10.11 -28.42
CA GLY A 219 14.10 -9.79 -29.25
C GLY A 219 14.21 -8.58 -30.19
N LYS A 220 15.13 -7.61 -29.97
CA LYS A 220 15.33 -6.46 -30.88
C LYS A 220 16.80 -6.03 -30.93
N ALA A 221 17.32 -5.82 -32.14
CA ALA A 221 18.72 -5.45 -32.40
C ALA A 221 19.17 -4.04 -31.90
N ALA A 222 18.24 -3.23 -31.39
CA ALA A 222 18.49 -1.88 -30.88
C ALA A 222 18.50 -1.79 -29.34
N ASP A 223 18.41 -2.92 -28.65
CA ASP A 223 18.42 -2.97 -27.19
C ASP A 223 19.83 -3.29 -26.69
N ASP A 224 20.41 -2.43 -25.86
CA ASP A 224 21.78 -2.59 -25.33
C ASP A 224 21.89 -3.72 -24.28
N GLY A 225 20.75 -4.36 -23.96
CA GLY A 225 20.64 -5.40 -22.95
C GLY A 225 20.72 -4.89 -21.51
N GLY A 226 20.57 -3.58 -21.32
CA GLY A 226 20.50 -2.93 -20.01
C GLY A 226 19.32 -3.41 -19.16
N PRO A 227 19.36 -3.17 -17.83
CA PRO A 227 18.32 -3.62 -16.91
C PRO A 227 16.96 -3.00 -17.25
N LYS A 228 15.90 -3.84 -17.25
CA LYS A 228 14.52 -3.43 -17.51
C LYS A 228 13.61 -3.85 -16.37
N PRO A 229 13.02 -2.89 -15.62
CA PRO A 229 12.12 -3.22 -14.52
C PRO A 229 10.82 -3.83 -15.04
N LEU A 230 10.03 -4.36 -14.11
CA LEU A 230 8.66 -4.79 -14.35
C LEU A 230 7.82 -3.64 -14.93
N PRO A 231 6.76 -3.95 -15.71
CA PRO A 231 5.92 -2.93 -16.35
C PRO A 231 5.12 -2.06 -15.37
N CYS A 232 5.21 -2.32 -14.07
CA CYS A 232 4.57 -1.62 -12.96
C CYS A 232 5.45 -1.69 -11.68
N GLN A 233 5.08 -0.93 -10.64
CA GLN A 233 5.66 -1.04 -9.30
C GLN A 233 5.07 -2.27 -8.58
N ALA A 234 5.34 -3.46 -9.11
CA ALA A 234 4.67 -4.69 -8.67
C ALA A 234 4.98 -5.07 -7.23
N LEU A 235 6.19 -4.75 -6.72
CA LEU A 235 6.60 -5.08 -5.35
C LEU A 235 5.86 -4.15 -4.38
N ASP A 236 5.73 -2.87 -4.71
CA ASP A 236 4.98 -1.91 -3.87
C ASP A 236 3.50 -2.28 -3.79
N HIS A 237 2.85 -2.44 -4.95
CA HIS A 237 1.42 -2.78 -4.99
C HIS A 237 1.12 -4.15 -4.37
N ALA A 238 1.89 -5.19 -4.71
CA ALA A 238 1.68 -6.50 -4.11
C ALA A 238 1.93 -6.49 -2.60
N SER A 239 2.95 -5.76 -2.12
CA SER A 239 3.21 -5.63 -0.69
C SER A 239 2.11 -4.85 0.03
N GLY A 240 1.50 -3.86 -0.63
CA GLY A 240 0.32 -3.14 -0.12
C GLY A 240 -0.88 -4.06 0.08
N PHE A 241 -1.20 -4.89 -0.92
CA PHE A 241 -2.26 -5.91 -0.76
C PHE A 241 -1.89 -6.96 0.28
N LEU A 242 -0.67 -7.47 0.31
CA LEU A 242 -0.22 -8.41 1.34
C LEU A 242 -0.25 -7.81 2.75
N ALA A 243 0.01 -6.51 2.89
CA ALA A 243 -0.12 -5.77 4.15
C ALA A 243 -1.59 -5.72 4.60
N ALA A 244 -2.50 -5.38 3.70
CA ALA A 244 -3.94 -5.40 3.98
C ALA A 244 -4.43 -6.81 4.34
N PHE A 245 -4.08 -7.82 3.53
CA PHE A 245 -4.37 -9.23 3.78
C PHE A 245 -3.86 -9.68 5.16
N GLY A 246 -2.58 -9.45 5.45
CA GLY A 246 -1.97 -9.81 6.73
C GLY A 246 -2.63 -9.10 7.91
N ALA A 247 -2.99 -7.82 7.76
CA ALA A 247 -3.74 -7.09 8.79
C ALA A 247 -5.12 -7.71 9.06
N MET A 248 -5.85 -8.08 8.01
CA MET A 248 -7.16 -8.73 8.15
C MET A 248 -7.05 -10.11 8.82
N ILE A 249 -6.05 -10.91 8.44
CA ILE A 249 -5.76 -12.20 9.10
C ILE A 249 -5.41 -11.97 10.57
N ALA A 250 -4.55 -10.99 10.88
CA ALA A 250 -4.20 -10.65 12.25
C ALA A 250 -5.40 -10.17 13.08
N LEU A 251 -6.32 -9.40 12.48
CA LEU A 251 -7.58 -9.00 13.13
C LEU A 251 -8.49 -10.20 13.42
N ARG A 252 -8.55 -11.16 12.49
CA ARG A 252 -9.29 -12.41 12.69
C ARG A 252 -8.67 -13.23 13.83
N ARG A 253 -7.36 -13.44 13.81
CA ARG A 253 -6.63 -14.13 14.88
C ARG A 253 -6.80 -13.44 16.22
N ARG A 254 -6.69 -12.12 16.28
CA ARG A 254 -6.98 -11.34 17.50
C ARG A 254 -8.37 -11.63 18.05
N THR A 255 -9.36 -11.81 17.19
CA THR A 255 -10.74 -12.07 17.60
C THR A 255 -10.91 -13.48 18.16
N LEU A 256 -10.14 -14.46 17.67
CA LEU A 256 -10.22 -15.86 18.05
C LEU A 256 -9.28 -16.24 19.20
N GLU A 257 -8.08 -15.66 19.22
CA GLU A 257 -6.95 -16.03 20.07
C GLU A 257 -6.57 -14.91 21.07
N GLY A 258 -7.09 -13.69 20.88
CA GLY A 258 -6.66 -12.52 21.63
C GLY A 258 -5.28 -11.99 21.22
N GLY A 259 -4.69 -11.15 22.08
CA GLY A 259 -3.32 -10.65 21.92
C GLY A 259 -3.13 -9.53 20.89
N SER A 260 -1.92 -8.97 20.87
CA SER A 260 -1.45 -8.03 19.84
C SER A 260 -0.71 -8.80 18.75
N TRP A 261 -0.81 -8.37 17.50
CA TRP A 261 -0.23 -9.05 16.36
C TRP A 261 0.66 -8.13 15.54
N HIS A 262 1.80 -8.66 15.06
CA HIS A 262 2.74 -7.91 14.23
C HIS A 262 2.95 -8.64 12.89
N VAL A 263 2.53 -7.99 11.81
CA VAL A 263 2.70 -8.46 10.43
C VAL A 263 3.96 -7.80 9.87
N GLN A 264 4.90 -8.59 9.36
CA GLN A 264 6.17 -8.12 8.83
C GLN A 264 6.31 -8.54 7.38
N LEU A 265 6.60 -7.58 6.50
CA LEU A 265 6.71 -7.77 5.06
C LEU A 265 7.98 -7.08 4.54
N SER A 266 8.47 -7.53 3.38
CA SER A 266 9.46 -6.76 2.65
C SER A 266 9.31 -6.83 1.14
N LEU A 267 9.64 -5.73 0.48
CA LEU A 267 9.64 -5.66 -0.99
C LEU A 267 10.56 -6.72 -1.59
N ALA A 268 11.71 -7.01 -0.96
CA ALA A 268 12.62 -8.07 -1.39
C ALA A 268 11.99 -9.48 -1.30
N GLN A 269 11.26 -9.79 -0.23
CA GLN A 269 10.54 -11.06 -0.12
C GLN A 269 9.37 -11.14 -1.12
N THR A 270 8.64 -10.04 -1.31
CA THR A 270 7.58 -9.96 -2.34
C THR A 270 8.14 -10.17 -3.74
N GLY A 271 9.27 -9.52 -4.05
CA GLY A 271 9.98 -9.73 -5.32
C GLY A 271 10.40 -11.18 -5.49
N ARG A 272 10.98 -11.79 -4.46
CA ARG A 272 11.38 -13.20 -4.50
C ARG A 272 10.19 -14.15 -4.67
N TRP A 273 9.06 -13.84 -4.03
CA TRP A 273 7.81 -14.57 -4.20
C TRP A 273 7.29 -14.46 -5.64
N ILE A 274 7.27 -13.27 -6.23
CA ILE A 274 6.89 -13.08 -7.65
C ILE A 274 7.81 -13.89 -8.58
N GLU A 275 9.12 -13.90 -8.32
CA GLU A 275 10.05 -14.75 -9.09
C GLU A 275 9.71 -16.24 -8.97
N SER A 276 9.28 -16.70 -7.80
CA SER A 276 8.97 -18.11 -7.53
C SER A 276 7.72 -18.62 -8.25
N LEU A 277 6.83 -17.73 -8.70
CA LEU A 277 5.66 -18.09 -9.52
C LEU A 277 6.06 -18.62 -10.90
N GLY A 278 7.31 -18.41 -11.30
CA GLY A 278 7.86 -18.87 -12.56
C GLY A 278 7.81 -17.83 -13.67
N ARG A 279 8.36 -18.20 -14.83
CA ARG A 279 8.51 -17.30 -15.98
C ARG A 279 7.49 -17.60 -17.07
N ILE A 280 7.19 -16.58 -17.87
CA ILE A 280 6.30 -16.63 -19.05
C ILE A 280 6.94 -15.93 -20.24
N GLN A 281 6.53 -16.29 -21.45
CA GLN A 281 6.97 -15.64 -22.69
C GLN A 281 5.94 -14.58 -23.12
N ALA A 282 5.97 -13.41 -22.49
CA ALA A 282 4.97 -12.37 -22.74
C ALA A 282 5.55 -10.98 -23.03
N LEU A 283 6.85 -10.85 -23.33
CA LEU A 283 7.44 -9.54 -23.63
C LEU A 283 6.82 -8.83 -24.84
N ASN A 284 6.29 -9.58 -25.80
CA ASN A 284 5.62 -9.03 -26.99
C ASN A 284 4.11 -8.82 -26.78
N HIS A 285 3.58 -9.11 -25.59
CA HIS A 285 2.17 -8.88 -25.30
C HIS A 285 1.87 -7.37 -25.32
N PRO A 286 0.73 -6.91 -25.88
CA PRO A 286 0.39 -5.49 -25.88
C PRO A 286 0.44 -4.89 -24.48
N ASN A 287 0.88 -3.63 -24.40
CA ASN A 287 0.95 -2.89 -23.15
C ASN A 287 -0.30 -2.00 -23.04
N PRO A 288 -1.25 -2.28 -22.12
CA PRO A 288 -2.52 -1.56 -22.08
C PRO A 288 -2.34 -0.04 -21.88
N GLY A 289 -2.91 0.72 -22.81
CA GLY A 289 -3.07 2.17 -22.77
C GLY A 289 -4.38 2.60 -22.09
N PRO A 290 -4.60 3.91 -21.89
CA PRO A 290 -5.85 4.44 -21.33
C PRO A 290 -7.12 4.01 -22.11
N GLU A 291 -7.04 3.93 -23.43
CA GLU A 291 -8.11 3.50 -24.33
C GLU A 291 -8.48 2.03 -24.16
N ASP A 292 -7.52 1.20 -23.77
CA ASP A 292 -7.71 -0.24 -23.59
C ASP A 292 -8.41 -0.59 -22.28
N ILE A 293 -8.60 0.37 -21.37
CA ILE A 293 -9.10 0.12 -20.01
C ILE A 293 -10.31 0.97 -19.63
N VAL A 294 -10.97 1.60 -20.60
CA VAL A 294 -12.12 2.49 -20.36
C VAL A 294 -13.23 1.80 -19.57
N ASP A 295 -13.42 0.50 -19.78
CA ASP A 295 -14.36 -0.36 -19.06
C ASP A 295 -14.02 -0.57 -17.58
N LEU A 296 -12.79 -0.26 -17.16
CA LEU A 296 -12.29 -0.37 -15.79
C LEU A 296 -12.20 1.00 -15.09
N LEU A 297 -12.58 2.08 -15.75
CA LEU A 297 -12.48 3.43 -15.21
C LEU A 297 -13.81 3.86 -14.58
N GLN A 298 -13.70 4.41 -13.39
CA GLN A 298 -14.78 5.08 -12.67
C GLN A 298 -14.55 6.59 -12.71
N ILE A 299 -15.65 7.33 -12.65
CA ILE A 299 -15.65 8.79 -12.60
C ILE A 299 -16.43 9.24 -11.38
N LEU A 300 -15.84 10.14 -10.60
CA LEU A 300 -16.54 10.83 -9.53
C LEU A 300 -16.28 12.34 -9.59
N ASP A 301 -17.24 13.12 -9.09
CA ASP A 301 -17.06 14.54 -8.90
C ASP A 301 -16.42 14.83 -7.53
N SER A 302 -15.45 15.73 -7.52
CA SER A 302 -14.68 16.16 -6.35
C SER A 302 -14.53 17.68 -6.40
N PRO A 303 -14.25 18.36 -5.26
CA PRO A 303 -13.82 19.75 -5.29
C PRO A 303 -12.49 19.98 -6.03
N PHE A 304 -11.70 18.94 -6.33
CA PHE A 304 -10.58 19.04 -7.27
C PHE A 304 -11.02 19.04 -8.75
N GLY A 305 -12.29 18.72 -9.01
CA GLY A 305 -12.89 18.54 -10.33
C GLY A 305 -13.31 17.10 -10.58
N LYS A 306 -13.46 16.75 -11.86
CA LYS A 306 -13.81 15.39 -12.27
C LYS A 306 -12.60 14.47 -12.10
N ILE A 307 -12.75 13.40 -11.31
CA ILE A 307 -11.70 12.44 -11.06
C ILE A 307 -12.01 11.15 -11.79
N THR A 308 -11.07 10.73 -12.63
CA THR A 308 -11.11 9.44 -13.33
C THR A 308 -10.09 8.51 -12.67
N TYR A 309 -10.50 7.33 -12.25
CA TYR A 309 -9.66 6.38 -11.53
C TYR A 309 -10.00 4.93 -11.88
N VAL A 310 -9.09 4.00 -11.62
CA VAL A 310 -9.31 2.56 -11.85
C VAL A 310 -10.20 1.98 -10.75
N ASP A 311 -11.19 1.19 -11.13
CA ASP A 311 -12.09 0.50 -10.20
C ASP A 311 -11.36 -0.50 -9.29
N SER A 312 -12.06 -0.96 -8.24
CA SER A 312 -11.56 -1.99 -7.33
C SER A 312 -11.23 -3.29 -8.07
N ALA A 313 -10.05 -3.84 -7.80
CA ALA A 313 -9.66 -5.17 -8.27
C ALA A 313 -10.44 -6.32 -7.61
N VAL A 314 -11.18 -6.02 -6.53
CA VAL A 314 -11.91 -6.99 -5.72
C VAL A 314 -13.40 -6.70 -5.78
N GLY A 315 -14.18 -7.67 -6.24
CA GLY A 315 -15.64 -7.70 -6.13
C GLY A 315 -16.08 -8.50 -4.91
N LEU A 316 -17.05 -7.95 -4.17
CA LEU A 316 -17.65 -8.56 -2.98
C LEU A 316 -19.17 -8.55 -3.14
N SER A 317 -19.83 -9.70 -3.07
CA SER A 317 -21.24 -9.83 -3.46
C SER A 317 -22.23 -9.10 -2.53
N GLU A 318 -21.88 -8.95 -1.25
CA GLU A 318 -22.74 -8.32 -0.24
C GLU A 318 -22.24 -6.96 0.21
N THR A 319 -20.93 -6.73 0.14
CA THR A 319 -20.30 -5.46 0.52
C THR A 319 -19.44 -4.90 -0.61
N PRO A 320 -20.03 -4.46 -1.74
CA PRO A 320 -19.26 -3.93 -2.87
C PRO A 320 -18.34 -2.78 -2.43
N PRO A 321 -17.02 -2.85 -2.74
CA PRO A 321 -16.10 -1.76 -2.41
C PRO A 321 -16.50 -0.49 -3.15
N HIS A 322 -16.51 0.63 -2.44
CA HIS A 322 -16.78 1.95 -3.00
C HIS A 322 -16.08 3.02 -2.17
N TRP A 323 -15.88 4.19 -2.78
CA TRP A 323 -15.41 5.38 -2.08
C TRP A 323 -16.63 6.19 -1.62
N CYS A 324 -16.91 6.22 -0.32
CA CYS A 324 -18.04 6.97 0.23
C CYS A 324 -17.86 8.49 0.11
N CYS A 325 -16.61 8.95 0.08
CA CYS A 325 -16.27 10.37 0.02
C CYS A 325 -15.29 10.60 -1.12
N PRO A 326 -15.51 11.62 -1.97
CA PRO A 326 -14.52 12.02 -2.95
C PRO A 326 -13.28 12.57 -2.23
N PRO A 327 -12.08 12.53 -2.84
CA PRO A 327 -10.94 13.27 -2.30
C PRO A 327 -11.27 14.77 -2.35
N VAL A 328 -10.76 15.52 -1.38
CA VAL A 328 -11.05 16.94 -1.22
C VAL A 328 -9.76 17.71 -0.91
N PRO A 329 -9.69 19.01 -1.21
CA PRO A 329 -8.58 19.86 -0.79
C PRO A 329 -8.28 19.73 0.70
N LEU A 330 -7.01 19.86 1.05
CA LEU A 330 -6.55 19.86 2.43
C LEU A 330 -7.29 20.98 3.20
N GLY A 331 -8.04 20.60 4.23
CA GLY A 331 -8.73 21.50 5.17
C GLY A 331 -10.24 21.55 4.95
N THR A 332 -10.77 20.75 4.02
CA THR A 332 -12.20 20.75 3.68
C THR A 332 -13.09 20.23 4.81
N HIS A 333 -12.68 19.20 5.54
CA HIS A 333 -13.49 18.58 6.59
C HIS A 333 -13.01 18.98 7.98
N PRO A 334 -13.92 19.15 8.96
CA PRO A 334 -13.54 19.28 10.36
C PRO A 334 -12.80 18.02 10.85
N PRO A 335 -11.90 18.14 11.84
CA PRO A 335 -11.15 17.01 12.40
C PRO A 335 -12.01 16.17 13.35
N GLU A 336 -13.15 15.69 12.87
CA GLU A 336 -14.11 14.87 13.63
C GLU A 336 -14.32 13.51 12.97
N TRP A 337 -14.61 12.49 13.79
CA TRP A 337 -15.00 11.19 13.28
C TRP A 337 -16.48 11.22 12.89
N PRO A 338 -16.84 10.98 11.61
CA PRO A 338 -18.24 10.88 11.23
C PRO A 338 -18.88 9.70 11.97
N ALA A 339 -20.14 9.88 12.38
CA ALA A 339 -20.94 8.78 12.94
C ALA A 339 -21.01 7.64 11.91
N ARG A 340 -20.75 6.42 12.37
CA ARG A 340 -20.79 5.20 11.55
C ARG A 340 -22.20 4.65 11.42
#